data_AF-A0A971SGL8-F1
#
_entry.id   AF-A0A971SGL8-F1
#
_cell.length_a   1.000
_cell.length_b   1.000
_cell.length_c   1.000
_cell.angle_alpha   90.00
_cell.angle_beta   90.00
_cell.angle_gamma   90.00
#
_symmetry.space_group_name_H-M   'P 1'
#
loop_
_entity.id
_entity.type
_entity.pdbx_description
1 polymer ?
#
loop_
_entity_poly.entity_id
_entity_poly.type
_entity_poly.pdbx_seq_one_letter_code
_entity_poly.pdbx_strand_id
1 'polypeptide(L)'
;MDFQNLSFLESVFFSLFSVVVVFLVLLIISYMIDLIKILLYRKRDKKDDVKPDDVKPDDTGPVLREEAPEAVDKADSRTTAIIAAAISTFFGKDSRFVITNISRHKAPLSDWEAAGILDSQRRSL
;
A
#
# COMPACT_ATOMS: atom_id res chain seq x y z
N MET A 1 -7.39 9.13 62.78
CA MET A 1 -8.58 8.84 61.93
C MET A 1 -8.08 8.87 60.50
N ASP A 2 -7.32 7.86 60.10
CA ASP A 2 -6.48 7.94 58.88
C ASP A 2 -6.88 6.91 57.81
N PHE A 3 -7.87 6.07 58.12
CA PHE A 3 -8.37 5.03 57.23
C PHE A 3 -9.10 5.57 55.99
N GLN A 4 -9.73 6.74 56.08
CA GLN A 4 -10.40 7.37 54.93
C GLN A 4 -9.37 7.83 53.88
N ASN A 5 -8.29 8.50 54.29
CA ASN A 5 -7.27 8.98 53.36
C ASN A 5 -6.57 7.82 52.62
N LEU A 6 -6.33 6.70 53.31
CA LEU A 6 -5.77 5.51 52.68
C LEU A 6 -6.72 4.91 51.63
N SER A 7 -8.01 4.84 51.93
CA SER A 7 -9.01 4.28 51.02
C SER A 7 -9.31 5.18 49.82
N PHE A 8 -9.31 6.51 50.00
CA PHE A 8 -9.41 7.46 48.88
C PHE A 8 -8.19 7.41 47.97
N LEU A 9 -6.98 7.34 48.53
CA LEU A 9 -5.75 7.22 47.76
C LEU A 9 -5.72 5.92 46.95
N GLU A 10 -6.11 4.80 47.57
CA GLU A 10 -6.21 3.49 46.92
C GLU A 10 -7.22 3.49 45.78
N SER A 11 -8.39 4.13 45.96
CA SER A 11 -9.39 4.27 44.90
C SER A 11 -8.89 5.07 43.69
N VAL A 12 -8.15 6.16 43.93
CA VAL A 12 -7.53 6.96 42.85
C VAL A 12 -6.45 6.16 42.12
N PHE A 13 -5.60 5.44 42.86
CA PHE A 13 -4.59 4.56 42.26
C PHE A 13 -5.22 3.45 41.41
N PHE A 14 -6.29 2.84 41.89
CA PHE A 14 -7.01 1.79 41.17
C PHE A 14 -7.64 2.32 39.88
N SER A 15 -8.24 3.52 39.92
CA SER A 15 -8.79 4.18 38.72
C SER A 15 -7.70 4.47 37.69
N LEU A 16 -6.58 5.06 38.12
CA LEU A 16 -5.46 5.36 37.23
C LEU A 16 -4.85 4.09 36.64
N PHE A 17 -4.69 3.06 37.47
CA PHE A 17 -4.20 1.75 37.03
C PHE A 17 -5.12 1.12 35.99
N SER A 18 -6.45 1.21 36.17
CA SER A 18 -7.41 0.72 35.18
C SER A 18 -7.24 1.40 33.82
N VAL A 19 -7.09 2.73 33.79
CA VAL A 19 -6.84 3.48 32.54
C VAL A 19 -5.52 3.03 31.89
N VAL A 20 -4.46 2.88 32.68
CA VAL A 20 -3.15 2.41 32.20
C VAL A 20 -3.23 1.00 31.64
N VAL A 21 -3.93 0.08 32.30
CA VAL A 21 -4.10 -1.30 31.83
C VAL A 21 -4.87 -1.34 30.52
N VAL A 22 -5.95 -0.58 30.39
CA VAL A 22 -6.71 -0.49 29.13
C VAL A 22 -5.83 0.06 28.01
N PHE A 23 -5.03 1.10 28.29
CA PHE A 23 -4.07 1.63 27.33
C PHE A 23 -3.03 0.57 26.93
N LEU A 24 -2.53 -0.22 27.88
CA LEU A 24 -1.58 -1.31 27.63
C LEU A 24 -2.18 -2.39 26.72
N VAL A 25 -3.44 -2.77 26.97
CA VAL A 25 -4.16 -3.75 26.15
C VAL A 25 -4.32 -3.26 24.72
N LEU A 26 -4.72 -2.00 24.53
CA LEU A 26 -4.82 -1.39 23.20
C LEU A 26 -3.46 -1.34 22.50
N LEU A 27 -2.39 -1.01 23.24
CA LEU A 27 -1.03 -0.99 22.72
C LEU A 27 -0.57 -2.38 22.28
N ILE A 28 -0.88 -3.43 23.05
CA ILE A 28 -0.59 -4.82 22.69
C ILE A 28 -1.32 -5.21 21.40
N ILE A 29 -2.60 -4.88 21.27
CA ILE A 29 -3.38 -5.20 20.06
C ILE A 29 -2.84 -4.45 18.85
N SER A 30 -2.57 -3.15 18.98
CA SER A 30 -1.95 -2.35 17.92
C SER A 30 -0.60 -2.95 17.50
N TYR A 31 0.23 -3.30 18.49
CA TYR A 31 1.54 -3.88 18.24
C TYR A 31 1.44 -5.25 17.55
N MET A 32 0.45 -6.08 17.89
CA MET A 32 0.19 -7.33 17.19
C MET A 32 -0.15 -7.10 15.71
N ILE A 33 -1.00 -6.11 15.41
CA ILE A 33 -1.34 -5.76 14.03
C ILE A 33 -0.10 -5.27 13.28
N ASP A 34 0.74 -4.44 13.90
CA ASP A 34 2.00 -3.98 13.30
C ASP A 34 2.99 -5.13 13.08
N LEU A 35 3.05 -6.09 13.99
CA LEU A 35 3.89 -7.27 13.84
C LEU A 35 3.42 -8.16 12.68
N ILE A 36 2.11 -8.32 12.53
CA ILE A 36 1.50 -9.03 11.40
C ILE A 36 1.76 -8.25 10.11
N LYS A 37 1.65 -6.92 10.13
CA LYS A 37 1.99 -6.05 8.99
C LYS A 37 3.46 -6.28 8.60
N ILE A 38 4.39 -6.19 9.53
CA ILE A 38 5.81 -6.47 9.26
C ILE A 38 5.99 -7.89 8.71
N LEU A 39 5.35 -8.92 9.27
CA LEU A 39 5.50 -10.28 8.77
C LEU A 39 4.96 -10.46 7.33
N LEU A 40 3.83 -9.82 7.01
CA LEU A 40 3.16 -9.92 5.71
C LEU A 40 3.81 -9.05 4.63
N TYR A 41 4.26 -7.84 5.00
CA TYR A 41 4.91 -6.88 4.11
C TYR A 41 6.43 -7.13 4.00
N ARG A 42 7.09 -7.80 4.95
CA ARG A 42 8.50 -8.23 4.81
C ARG A 42 8.72 -9.24 3.69
N LYS A 43 7.66 -9.90 3.18
CA LYS A 43 7.73 -10.67 1.93
C LYS A 43 7.64 -9.82 0.66
N ARG A 44 7.21 -8.55 0.76
CA ARG A 44 7.06 -7.60 -0.35
C ARG A 44 8.24 -6.60 -0.41
N ASP A 45 8.89 -6.33 0.72
CA ASP A 45 10.02 -5.37 0.81
C ASP A 45 11.38 -5.98 0.45
N LYS A 46 11.50 -6.52 -0.77
CA LYS A 46 12.79 -6.50 -1.48
C LYS A 46 12.90 -5.35 -2.48
N LYS A 47 11.91 -4.47 -2.55
CA LYS A 47 11.98 -3.20 -3.25
C LYS A 47 11.28 -2.14 -2.41
N ASP A 48 11.96 -1.02 -2.25
CA ASP A 48 11.44 0.27 -1.83
C ASP A 48 11.39 0.51 -0.32
N ASP A 49 12.59 0.50 0.26
CA ASP A 49 12.93 1.32 1.43
C ASP A 49 12.77 2.81 1.04
N VAL A 50 11.58 3.36 1.25
CA VAL A 50 11.37 4.81 1.27
C VAL A 50 10.63 5.16 2.55
N LYS A 51 11.44 5.45 3.55
CA LYS A 51 11.12 6.15 4.79
C LYS A 51 10.25 7.39 4.49
N PRO A 52 9.10 7.59 5.16
CA PRO A 52 8.39 8.86 5.06
C PRO A 52 9.11 9.89 5.95
N ASP A 53 8.93 11.16 5.64
CA ASP A 53 9.43 12.34 6.37
C ASP A 53 10.78 12.88 5.87
N ASP A 54 10.74 13.55 4.72
CA ASP A 54 11.23 14.92 4.62
C ASP A 54 10.72 15.55 3.31
N VAL A 55 9.55 16.17 3.37
CA VAL A 55 9.08 17.09 2.33
C VAL A 55 9.77 18.43 2.58
N LYS A 56 10.76 18.76 1.76
CA LYS A 56 11.27 20.13 1.60
C LYS A 56 11.26 20.49 0.10
N PRO A 57 10.66 21.63 -0.30
CA PRO A 57 10.46 21.98 -1.71
C PRO A 57 11.61 22.85 -2.28
N ASP A 58 11.67 22.89 -3.62
CA ASP A 58 12.53 23.68 -4.52
C ASP A 58 14.03 23.28 -4.57
N ASP A 59 14.75 23.24 -5.70
CA ASP A 59 14.71 24.09 -6.89
C ASP A 59 15.51 23.46 -8.07
N THR A 60 15.17 23.85 -9.31
CA THR A 60 15.96 23.93 -10.57
C THR A 60 16.98 22.86 -11.04
N GLY A 61 16.78 22.38 -12.28
CA GLY A 61 17.87 22.17 -13.26
C GLY A 61 17.97 20.76 -13.92
N PRO A 62 18.06 20.66 -15.27
CA PRO A 62 17.96 19.39 -16.00
C PRO A 62 19.33 18.72 -16.19
N VAL A 63 19.43 17.41 -15.91
CA VAL A 63 20.58 16.60 -16.34
C VAL A 63 20.09 15.52 -17.29
N LEU A 64 20.47 15.71 -18.54
CA LEU A 64 20.24 14.83 -19.67
C LEU A 64 21.15 13.60 -19.56
N ARG A 65 20.61 12.45 -20.00
CA ARG A 65 21.30 11.32 -20.65
C ARG A 65 21.97 10.27 -19.74
N GLU A 66 21.38 9.08 -19.70
CA GLU A 66 21.98 7.89 -20.36
C GLU A 66 20.93 6.79 -20.58
N GLU A 67 20.73 6.40 -21.84
CA GLU A 67 19.99 5.19 -22.23
C GLU A 67 20.79 3.96 -21.81
N ALA A 68 20.18 3.09 -21.01
CA ALA A 68 20.66 1.76 -20.69
C ALA A 68 19.44 0.82 -20.54
N PRO A 69 19.61 -0.48 -20.79
CA PRO A 69 18.86 -1.22 -21.81
C PRO A 69 17.45 -1.63 -21.38
N GLU A 70 16.56 -1.69 -22.38
CA GLU A 70 15.15 -2.08 -22.26
C GLU A 70 14.97 -3.41 -21.53
N ALA A 71 14.63 -3.33 -20.24
CA ALA A 71 13.99 -4.42 -19.54
C ALA A 71 12.63 -4.68 -20.20
N VAL A 72 12.39 -5.93 -20.58
CA VAL A 72 11.20 -6.49 -21.24
C VAL A 72 9.96 -6.48 -20.33
N ASP A 73 9.78 -5.41 -19.55
CA ASP A 73 8.64 -5.18 -18.66
C ASP A 73 8.13 -3.73 -18.76
N LYS A 74 8.54 -3.01 -19.82
CA LYS A 74 7.85 -1.80 -20.24
C LYS A 74 6.60 -2.23 -20.99
N ALA A 75 5.43 -1.81 -20.51
CA ALA A 75 4.19 -2.02 -21.26
C ALA A 75 4.39 -1.51 -22.69
N ASP A 76 4.16 -2.41 -23.65
CA ASP A 76 4.25 -2.11 -25.07
C ASP A 76 3.53 -0.79 -25.38
N SER A 77 4.18 0.07 -26.17
CA SER A 77 3.68 1.37 -26.62
C SER A 77 2.20 1.33 -27.05
N ARG A 78 1.79 0.24 -27.69
CA ARG A 78 0.40 -0.04 -28.10
C ARG A 78 -0.55 -0.12 -26.91
N THR A 79 -0.17 -0.80 -25.84
CA THR A 79 -1.00 -0.92 -24.63
C THR A 79 -1.17 0.45 -23.97
N THR A 80 -0.07 1.20 -23.85
CA THR A 80 -0.07 2.55 -23.28
C THR A 80 -0.95 3.50 -24.07
N ALA A 81 -0.91 3.42 -25.41
CA ALA A 81 -1.77 4.22 -26.29
C ALA A 81 -3.27 3.88 -26.12
N ILE A 82 -3.62 2.60 -25.98
CA ILE A 82 -5.02 2.18 -25.75
C ILE A 82 -5.51 2.68 -24.39
N ILE A 83 -4.69 2.54 -23.34
CA ILE A 83 -5.02 3.03 -21.99
C ILE A 83 -5.18 4.56 -22.01
N ALA A 84 -4.26 5.27 -22.66
CA ALA A 84 -4.34 6.72 -22.79
C ALA A 84 -5.58 7.16 -23.57
N ALA A 85 -5.90 6.49 -24.67
CA ALA A 85 -7.12 6.77 -25.43
C ALA A 85 -8.38 6.55 -24.56
N ALA A 86 -8.46 5.44 -23.82
CA ALA A 86 -9.59 5.15 -22.93
C ALA A 86 -9.75 6.22 -21.83
N ILE A 87 -8.66 6.58 -21.15
CA ILE A 87 -8.68 7.64 -20.12
C ILE A 87 -9.06 8.98 -20.74
N SER A 88 -8.51 9.32 -21.91
CA SER A 88 -8.83 10.56 -22.62
C SER A 88 -10.29 10.64 -23.05
N THR A 89 -10.92 9.52 -23.41
CA THR A 89 -12.35 9.50 -23.75
C THR A 89 -13.23 9.66 -22.51
N PHE A 90 -12.80 9.14 -21.36
CA PHE A 90 -13.55 9.20 -20.12
C PHE A 90 -13.52 10.59 -19.47
N PHE A 91 -12.36 11.25 -19.46
CA PHE A 91 -12.16 12.49 -18.72
C PHE A 91 -12.71 13.75 -19.40
N GLY A 92 -13.22 13.66 -20.62
CA GLY A 92 -13.61 14.84 -21.38
C GLY A 92 -12.41 15.72 -21.73
N LYS A 93 -12.59 16.62 -22.69
CA LYS A 93 -11.52 17.47 -23.22
C LYS A 93 -10.85 18.28 -22.10
N ASP A 94 -9.51 18.24 -22.10
CA ASP A 94 -8.59 19.10 -21.35
C ASP A 94 -8.05 18.62 -19.99
N SER A 95 -7.81 17.32 -19.83
CA SER A 95 -6.89 16.82 -18.79
C SER A 95 -5.58 16.31 -19.41
N ARG A 96 -4.46 16.94 -19.03
CA ARG A 96 -3.11 16.45 -19.38
C ARG A 96 -2.67 15.44 -18.33
N PHE A 97 -2.57 14.17 -18.70
CA PHE A 97 -2.09 13.10 -17.83
C PHE A 97 -0.84 12.45 -18.44
N VAL A 98 0.08 12.04 -17.58
CA VAL A 98 1.32 11.34 -17.95
C VAL A 98 1.30 9.98 -17.28
N ILE A 99 1.48 8.93 -18.08
CA ILE A 99 1.54 7.55 -17.58
C ILE A 99 3.00 7.28 -17.16
N THR A 100 3.27 7.31 -15.86
CA THR A 100 4.63 7.16 -15.31
C THR A 100 5.08 5.71 -15.24
N ASN A 101 4.20 4.78 -14.88
CA ASN A 101 4.55 3.37 -14.75
C ASN A 101 3.33 2.47 -15.02
N ILE A 102 3.56 1.37 -15.74
CA ILE A 102 2.58 0.30 -15.94
C ILE A 102 3.22 -1.00 -15.47
N SER A 103 2.95 -1.38 -14.23
CA SER A 103 3.36 -2.69 -13.69
C SER A 103 2.23 -3.70 -13.87
N ARG A 104 2.39 -4.64 -14.80
CA ARG A 104 1.45 -5.76 -14.93
C ARG A 104 1.73 -6.78 -13.84
N HIS A 105 0.89 -6.79 -12.81
CA HIS A 105 0.90 -7.87 -11.85
C HIS A 105 0.28 -9.08 -12.55
N LYS A 106 1.11 -10.01 -13.02
CA LYS A 106 0.63 -11.36 -13.32
C LYS A 106 0.24 -12.00 -12.00
N ALA A 107 -0.98 -11.71 -11.53
CA ALA A 107 -1.61 -12.61 -10.59
C ALA A 107 -1.60 -13.99 -11.29
N PRO A 108 -1.09 -15.06 -10.65
CA PRO A 108 -1.28 -16.38 -11.21
C PRO A 108 -2.79 -16.55 -11.36
N LEU A 109 -3.25 -16.71 -12.61
CA LEU A 109 -4.66 -17.01 -12.88
C LEU A 109 -5.03 -18.17 -11.95
N SER A 110 -6.14 -18.04 -11.24
CA SER A 110 -6.64 -19.17 -10.48
C SER A 110 -6.93 -20.32 -11.44
N ASP A 111 -6.76 -21.56 -10.98
CA ASP A 111 -7.02 -22.74 -11.82
C ASP A 111 -8.45 -22.73 -12.40
N TRP A 112 -9.39 -22.07 -11.71
CA TRP A 112 -10.76 -21.86 -12.17
C TRP A 112 -10.86 -20.86 -13.33
N GLU A 113 -10.14 -19.73 -13.26
CA GLU A 113 -10.11 -18.75 -14.35
C GLU A 113 -9.47 -19.33 -15.62
N ALA A 114 -8.40 -20.11 -15.46
CA ALA A 114 -7.77 -20.82 -16.57
C ALA A 114 -8.72 -21.85 -17.20
N ALA A 115 -9.44 -22.63 -16.38
CA ALA A 115 -10.42 -23.60 -16.86
C ALA A 115 -11.60 -22.94 -17.60
N GLY A 116 -12.09 -21.80 -17.11
CA GLY A 116 -13.17 -21.05 -17.76
C GLY A 116 -12.78 -20.51 -19.14
N ILE A 117 -11.56 -19.98 -19.28
CA ILE A 117 -11.02 -19.52 -20.57
C ILE A 117 -10.92 -20.69 -21.54
N LEU A 118 -10.37 -21.84 -21.10
CA LEU A 118 -10.26 -23.04 -21.93
C LEU A 118 -11.62 -23.56 -22.39
N ASP A 119 -12.64 -23.60 -21.51
CA ASP A 119 -13.99 -24.04 -21.89
C ASP A 119 -14.63 -23.07 -22.91
N SER A 120 -14.44 -21.76 -22.74
CA SER A 120 -14.97 -20.77 -23.67
C SER A 120 -14.35 -20.90 -25.08
N GLN A 121 -13.03 -21.13 -25.16
CA GLN A 121 -12.34 -21.33 -26.43
C GLN A 121 -12.73 -22.65 -27.10
N ARG A 122 -12.98 -23.69 -26.31
CA ARG A 122 -13.48 -24.97 -26.81
C ARG A 122 -14.87 -24.86 -27.43
N ARG A 123 -15.76 -24.03 -26.88
CA ARG A 123 -17.13 -23.83 -27.39
C ARG A 123 -17.22 -22.95 -28.63
N SER A 124 -16.17 -22.18 -28.93
CA SER A 124 -16.11 -21.30 -30.10
C SER A 124 -15.58 -21.96 -31.38
N LEU A 125 -15.22 -23.25 -31.32
CA LEU A 125 -14.86 -24.11 -32.45
C LEU A 125 -16.03 -25.03 -32.79
#